data_AF-A0A2W4TTK8-F1
#
_entry.id   AF-A0A2W4TTK8-F1
#
_cell.length_a   1.000
_cell.length_b   1.000
_cell.length_c   1.000
_cell.angle_alpha   90.00
_cell.angle_beta   90.00
_cell.angle_gamma   90.00
#
_symmetry.space_group_name_H-M   'P 1'
#
loop_
_entity.id
_entity.type
_entity.pdbx_description
1 polymer ?
#
loop_
_entity_poly.entity_id
_entity_poly.type
_entity_poly.pdbx_seq_one_letter_code
_entity_poly.pdbx_strand_id
1 'polypeptide(L)'
;MQRFLQLALDFLGGPDPEPLRPAPTPRFEAAAEPALTMTQVFQPAAWHHPRANRTLRLGSCDVAYEFKRGKRRTIGLSVSPDGLSVSAPRWTPVGEVEALLHDKSAWVLEKLQNARERAGEMAQARITWADGAEFDYLGERLRLVLDPAHGFTQVGAVFEAASGADALATLRLGLARNANEAQIRDAAQAWLMKQAKALFAQRLDHFAPQLGVRYSKLRLSSAGTRWGSASADGTIRLNWRLIHLKLEMVDYVVVHELSHLHHMDHSPQFWDVVASVMPDHAQRRKALRSAAVPLGE
;
A
#
# COMPACT_ATOMS: atom_id res chain seq x y z
N MET A 1 -13.07 -2.31 -61.84
CA MET A 1 -14.18 -1.48 -62.37
C MET A 1 -14.63 -0.61 -61.19
N GLN A 2 -14.11 0.60 -60.95
CA GLN A 2 -14.34 1.83 -61.74
C GLN A 2 -15.83 1.92 -62.14
N ARG A 3 -16.64 2.95 -61.83
CA ARG A 3 -16.34 4.36 -61.51
C ARG A 3 -17.70 5.09 -61.30
N PHE A 4 -17.65 6.29 -60.71
CA PHE A 4 -18.56 7.45 -60.85
C PHE A 4 -19.99 7.38 -60.24
N LEU A 5 -20.49 8.45 -59.58
CA LEU A 5 -20.49 9.86 -59.99
C LEU A 5 -20.14 10.88 -58.89
N GLN A 6 -19.54 11.96 -59.37
CA GLN A 6 -19.02 13.18 -58.75
C GLN A 6 -19.68 14.36 -59.49
N LEU A 7 -19.97 15.47 -58.81
CA LEU A 7 -20.18 16.85 -59.33
C LEU A 7 -20.53 17.75 -58.12
N ALA A 8 -20.01 18.96 -57.87
CA ALA A 8 -19.16 19.94 -58.59
C ALA A 8 -18.47 20.85 -57.49
N LEU A 9 -17.18 21.23 -57.52
CA LEU A 9 -16.48 22.33 -58.24
C LEU A 9 -17.17 23.71 -58.12
N ASP A 10 -16.56 24.88 -57.94
CA ASP A 10 -15.22 25.42 -57.58
C ASP A 10 -15.42 26.95 -57.57
N PHE A 11 -14.69 27.76 -56.77
CA PHE A 11 -14.45 29.18 -57.12
C PHE A 11 -13.23 29.81 -56.39
N LEU A 12 -12.22 30.17 -57.21
CA LEU A 12 -11.14 31.19 -57.07
C LEU A 12 -10.08 31.00 -55.95
N GLY A 13 -8.76 30.96 -56.20
CA GLY A 13 -7.96 31.56 -57.27
C GLY A 13 -7.21 32.79 -56.75
N GLY A 14 -6.03 32.60 -56.13
CA GLY A 14 -5.12 33.65 -55.66
C GLY A 14 -3.66 33.31 -56.02
N PRO A 15 -2.77 34.31 -56.16
CA PRO A 15 -1.50 34.18 -56.89
C PRO A 15 -0.44 33.32 -56.17
N ASP A 16 0.44 32.71 -56.98
CA ASP A 16 1.53 31.81 -56.58
C ASP A 16 2.52 32.46 -55.59
N PRO A 17 2.86 31.78 -54.47
CA PRO A 17 3.98 32.18 -53.65
C PRO A 17 5.34 31.75 -54.26
N GLU A 18 6.26 32.71 -54.23
CA GLU A 18 7.67 32.67 -54.63
C GLU A 18 8.45 31.45 -54.05
N PRO A 19 9.45 30.90 -54.76
CA PRO A 19 10.18 29.71 -54.30
C PRO A 19 10.97 29.98 -53.02
N LEU A 20 10.61 29.28 -51.95
CA LEU A 20 11.33 29.26 -50.68
C LEU A 20 12.75 28.68 -50.87
N ARG A 21 13.77 29.46 -50.50
CA ARG A 21 15.17 29.02 -50.38
C ARG A 21 15.27 27.90 -49.32
N PRO A 22 16.12 26.87 -49.52
CA PRO A 22 16.34 25.86 -48.47
C PRO A 22 17.02 26.51 -47.26
N ALA A 23 16.43 26.31 -46.08
CA ALA A 23 17.01 26.71 -44.81
C ALA A 23 18.33 25.92 -44.54
N PRO A 24 19.34 26.53 -43.90
CA PRO A 24 20.54 25.80 -43.50
C PRO A 24 20.18 24.72 -42.48
N THR A 25 20.68 23.51 -42.70
CA THR A 25 20.59 22.37 -41.79
C THR A 25 21.21 22.75 -40.44
N PRO A 26 20.51 22.65 -39.30
CA PRO A 26 21.16 22.83 -38.02
C PRO A 26 22.16 21.68 -37.82
N ARG A 27 23.45 22.01 -37.75
CA ARG A 27 24.45 21.11 -37.17
C ARG A 27 24.13 21.02 -35.68
N PHE A 28 23.45 19.95 -35.28
CA PHE A 28 23.50 19.50 -33.90
C PHE A 28 24.89 18.91 -33.67
N GLU A 29 25.82 19.74 -33.21
CA GLU A 29 27.00 19.26 -32.52
C GLU A 29 26.56 18.87 -31.10
N ALA A 30 25.78 17.79 -31.02
CA ALA A 30 25.54 17.12 -29.75
C ALA A 30 26.84 16.43 -29.39
N ALA A 31 27.52 16.91 -28.35
CA ALA A 31 28.47 16.08 -27.62
C ALA A 31 27.71 14.79 -27.28
N ALA A 32 28.04 13.70 -27.97
CA ALA A 32 27.42 12.42 -27.73
C ALA A 32 27.75 12.04 -26.29
N GLU A 33 26.76 12.12 -25.41
CA GLU A 33 26.81 11.39 -24.16
C GLU A 33 27.18 9.95 -24.53
N PRO A 34 28.20 9.33 -23.90
CA PRO A 34 28.63 8.01 -24.30
C PRO A 34 27.43 7.09 -24.20
N ALA A 35 27.05 6.49 -25.34
CA ALA A 35 26.00 5.49 -25.39
C ALA A 35 26.29 4.46 -24.30
N LEU A 36 25.38 4.34 -23.33
CA LEU A 36 25.52 3.37 -22.25
C LEU A 36 25.79 2.01 -22.89
N THR A 37 26.94 1.43 -22.57
CA THR A 37 27.33 0.13 -23.10
C THR A 37 26.29 -0.91 -22.72
N MET A 38 26.06 -1.97 -23.51
CA MET A 38 25.11 -3.03 -23.16
C MET A 38 25.36 -3.63 -21.76
N THR A 39 26.59 -3.54 -21.25
CA THR A 39 26.98 -3.93 -19.89
C THR A 39 26.39 -3.03 -18.80
N GLN A 40 26.11 -1.76 -19.07
CA GLN A 40 25.44 -0.83 -18.14
C GLN A 40 23.91 -1.01 -18.11
N VAL A 41 23.33 -1.63 -19.15
CA VAL A 41 21.91 -1.99 -19.21
C VAL A 41 21.61 -3.26 -18.39
N PHE A 42 22.63 -4.10 -18.15
CA PHE A 42 22.57 -5.26 -17.27
C PHE A 42 23.40 -5.04 -16.00
N GLN A 43 23.09 -4.00 -15.22
CA GLN A 43 23.46 -4.11 -13.82
C GLN A 43 22.63 -5.24 -13.21
N PRO A 44 23.25 -6.32 -12.69
CA PRO A 44 22.50 -7.33 -11.96
C PRO A 44 21.74 -6.61 -10.86
N ALA A 45 20.44 -6.88 -10.71
CA ALA A 45 19.64 -6.22 -9.69
C ALA A 45 20.33 -6.42 -8.33
N ALA A 46 20.96 -5.36 -7.83
CA ALA A 46 21.72 -5.41 -6.60
C ALA A 46 20.72 -5.29 -5.45
N TRP A 47 20.65 -6.32 -4.64
CA TRP A 47 19.85 -6.33 -3.42
C TRP A 47 20.79 -6.07 -2.26
N HIS A 48 20.54 -5.01 -1.49
CA HIS A 48 21.44 -4.62 -0.42
C HIS A 48 20.72 -4.41 0.90
N HIS A 49 21.06 -5.23 1.89
CA HIS A 49 20.62 -5.02 3.26
C HIS A 49 21.45 -3.95 3.97
N PRO A 50 20.87 -2.97 4.68
CA PRO A 50 21.62 -1.89 5.36
C PRO A 50 22.70 -2.39 6.33
N ARG A 51 22.47 -3.58 6.92
CA ARG A 51 23.40 -4.28 7.81
C ARG A 51 24.08 -5.50 7.15
N ALA A 52 24.17 -5.50 5.83
CA ALA A 52 24.78 -6.60 5.12
C ALA A 52 26.22 -6.80 5.59
N ASN A 53 26.59 -8.05 5.84
CA ASN A 53 27.94 -8.46 6.19
C ASN A 53 28.43 -9.64 5.35
N ARG A 54 27.61 -10.05 4.37
CA ARG A 54 27.91 -11.07 3.36
C ARG A 54 27.20 -10.71 2.07
N THR A 55 27.75 -11.21 0.97
CA THR A 55 27.18 -11.11 -0.37
C THR A 55 27.22 -12.48 -1.02
N LEU A 56 26.15 -12.85 -1.71
CA LEU A 56 26.07 -14.08 -2.48
C LEU A 56 25.37 -13.80 -3.81
N ARG A 57 25.83 -14.46 -4.87
CA ARG A 57 25.18 -14.41 -6.17
C ARG A 57 24.08 -15.46 -6.26
N LEU A 58 22.83 -15.01 -6.41
CA LEU A 58 21.66 -15.87 -6.60
C LEU A 58 21.14 -15.66 -8.02
N GLY A 59 21.33 -16.65 -8.89
CA GLY A 59 21.08 -16.51 -10.32
C GLY A 59 21.97 -15.42 -10.93
N SER A 60 21.35 -14.43 -11.58
CA SER A 60 22.03 -13.25 -12.12
C SER A 60 22.05 -12.06 -11.16
N CYS A 61 21.56 -12.19 -9.92
CA CYS A 61 21.46 -11.08 -8.98
C CYS A 61 22.52 -11.18 -7.87
N ASP A 62 23.14 -10.06 -7.53
CA ASP A 62 24.02 -9.96 -6.35
C ASP A 62 23.17 -9.56 -5.14
N VAL A 63 23.18 -10.41 -4.10
CA VAL A 63 22.39 -10.22 -2.88
C VAL A 63 23.34 -10.04 -1.69
N ALA A 64 23.46 -8.80 -1.22
CA ALA A 64 24.11 -8.47 0.04
C ALA A 64 23.11 -8.58 1.19
N TYR A 65 23.39 -9.45 2.15
CA TYR A 65 22.46 -9.87 3.20
C TYR A 65 23.07 -9.76 4.60
N GLU A 66 22.22 -9.53 5.60
CA GLU A 66 22.64 -9.56 7.00
C GLU A 66 22.70 -11.02 7.48
N PHE A 67 23.88 -11.49 7.85
CA PHE A 67 24.08 -12.81 8.45
C PHE A 67 24.30 -12.71 9.97
N LYS A 68 23.47 -13.41 10.75
CA LYS A 68 23.56 -13.47 12.20
C LYS A 68 23.66 -14.91 12.70
N ARG A 69 24.40 -15.11 13.79
CA ARG A 69 24.46 -16.39 14.52
C ARG A 69 23.77 -16.27 15.87
N GLY A 70 22.99 -17.28 16.26
CA GLY A 70 22.21 -17.25 17.49
C GLY A 70 21.98 -18.63 18.11
N LYS A 71 21.39 -18.65 19.31
CA LYS A 71 20.90 -19.88 19.96
C LYS A 71 19.60 -20.32 19.28
N ARG A 72 19.71 -21.13 18.22
CA ARG A 72 18.59 -21.66 17.43
C ARG A 72 18.91 -23.05 16.90
N ARG A 73 17.88 -23.83 16.57
CA ARG A 73 18.02 -25.21 16.09
C ARG A 73 18.14 -25.34 14.56
N THR A 74 17.65 -24.37 13.82
CA THR A 74 17.56 -24.38 12.35
C THR A 74 18.18 -23.14 11.72
N ILE A 75 18.40 -23.12 10.40
CA ILE A 75 18.65 -21.89 9.63
C ILE A 75 17.30 -21.26 9.30
N GLY A 76 17.24 -19.93 9.18
CA GLY A 76 16.02 -19.24 8.82
C GLY A 76 16.31 -17.94 8.11
N LEU A 77 15.42 -17.67 7.16
CA LEU A 77 15.51 -16.61 6.18
C LEU A 77 14.34 -15.66 6.42
N SER A 78 14.61 -14.37 6.46
CA SER A 78 13.59 -13.33 6.51
C SER A 78 13.88 -12.30 5.43
N VAL A 79 12.84 -11.90 4.70
CA VAL A 79 12.92 -10.81 3.72
C VAL A 79 12.01 -9.70 4.19
N SER A 80 12.57 -8.50 4.36
CA SER A 80 11.87 -7.27 4.74
C SER A 80 12.11 -6.19 3.67
N PRO A 81 11.56 -4.98 3.82
CA PRO A 81 11.92 -3.85 2.95
C PRO A 81 13.42 -3.53 2.98
N ASP A 82 14.08 -3.83 4.11
CA ASP A 82 15.53 -3.71 4.26
C ASP A 82 16.30 -4.83 3.54
N GLY A 83 15.66 -5.81 2.92
CA GLY A 83 16.31 -6.89 2.17
C GLY A 83 16.38 -8.22 2.93
N LEU A 84 17.35 -9.07 2.57
CA LEU A 84 17.49 -10.42 3.12
C LEU A 84 18.28 -10.40 4.44
N SER A 85 17.73 -11.04 5.47
CA SER A 85 18.45 -11.41 6.69
C SER A 85 18.43 -12.92 6.89
N VAL A 86 19.57 -13.46 7.29
CA VAL A 86 19.80 -14.89 7.48
C VAL A 86 20.30 -15.11 8.90
N SER A 87 19.57 -15.89 9.67
CA SER A 87 20.00 -16.29 11.01
C SER A 87 20.34 -17.78 11.02
N ALA A 88 21.47 -18.18 11.58
CA ALA A 88 21.88 -19.59 11.69
C ALA A 88 22.32 -19.98 13.12
N PRO A 89 22.28 -21.28 13.47
CA PRO A 89 22.92 -21.79 14.68
C PRO A 89 24.42 -21.47 14.72
N ARG A 90 25.01 -21.45 15.92
CA ARG A 90 26.44 -21.14 16.08
C ARG A 90 27.35 -22.17 15.38
N TRP A 91 26.92 -23.43 15.32
CA TRP A 91 27.68 -24.55 14.76
C TRP A 91 27.54 -24.72 13.24
N THR A 92 26.52 -24.12 12.61
CA THR A 92 26.23 -24.31 11.18
C THR A 92 27.31 -23.66 10.31
N PRO A 93 28.02 -24.41 9.45
CA PRO A 93 28.99 -23.85 8.52
C PRO A 93 28.37 -22.84 7.56
N VAL A 94 29.15 -21.85 7.12
CA VAL A 94 28.65 -20.85 6.16
C VAL A 94 28.28 -21.50 4.83
N GLY A 95 29.05 -22.49 4.36
CA GLY A 95 28.74 -23.20 3.12
C GLY A 95 27.37 -23.90 3.13
N GLU A 96 26.90 -24.38 4.29
CA GLU A 96 25.56 -24.96 4.44
C GLU A 96 24.47 -23.87 4.30
N VAL A 97 24.73 -22.67 4.83
CA VAL A 97 23.84 -21.52 4.68
C VAL A 97 23.77 -21.07 3.22
N GLU A 98 24.91 -20.98 2.54
CA GLU A 98 24.98 -20.60 1.13
C GLU A 98 24.33 -21.65 0.22
N ALA A 99 24.55 -22.95 0.48
CA ALA A 99 23.86 -24.02 -0.22
C ALA A 99 22.33 -23.92 -0.08
N LEU A 100 21.83 -23.63 1.13
CA LEU A 100 20.40 -23.39 1.35
C LEU A 100 19.88 -22.15 0.59
N LEU A 101 20.67 -21.08 0.53
CA LEU A 101 20.31 -19.87 -0.22
C LEU A 101 20.28 -20.13 -1.73
N HIS A 102 21.18 -20.95 -2.26
CA HIS A 102 21.16 -21.38 -3.66
C HIS A 102 19.94 -22.24 -3.98
N ASP A 103 19.64 -23.24 -3.14
CA ASP A 103 18.44 -24.08 -3.24
C ASP A 103 17.16 -23.22 -3.23
N LYS A 104 17.13 -22.17 -2.40
CA LYS A 104 15.99 -21.24 -2.29
C LYS A 104 16.12 -19.99 -3.14
N SER A 105 17.02 -19.97 -4.14
CA SER A 105 17.34 -18.76 -4.92
C SER A 105 16.10 -18.12 -5.55
N ALA A 106 15.28 -18.90 -6.25
CA ALA A 106 14.04 -18.43 -6.86
C ALA A 106 13.09 -17.80 -5.83
N TRP A 107 12.89 -18.46 -4.69
CA TRP A 107 12.04 -17.96 -3.60
C TRP A 107 12.60 -16.66 -2.99
N VAL A 108 13.91 -16.57 -2.75
CA VAL A 108 14.55 -15.38 -2.18
C VAL A 108 14.38 -14.18 -3.12
N LEU A 109 14.67 -14.35 -4.41
CA LEU A 109 14.56 -13.29 -5.41
C LEU A 109 13.10 -12.83 -5.58
N GLU A 110 12.16 -13.77 -5.66
CA GLU A 110 10.73 -13.47 -5.71
C GLU A 110 10.29 -12.66 -4.47
N LYS A 111 10.75 -13.02 -3.27
CA LYS A 111 10.40 -12.30 -2.05
C LYS A 111 11.03 -10.91 -1.99
N LEU A 112 12.26 -10.74 -2.47
CA LEU A 112 12.93 -9.44 -2.55
C LEU A 112 12.21 -8.51 -3.53
N GLN A 113 11.84 -9.02 -4.70
CA GLN A 113 11.06 -8.28 -5.69
C GLN A 113 9.70 -7.86 -5.13
N ASN A 114 8.94 -8.81 -4.57
CA ASN A 114 7.66 -8.54 -3.93
C ASN A 114 7.78 -7.52 -2.77
N ALA A 115 8.91 -7.48 -2.06
CA ALA A 115 9.13 -6.53 -0.98
C ALA A 115 9.42 -5.11 -1.51
N ARG A 116 10.20 -5.00 -2.60
CA ARG A 116 10.46 -3.73 -3.28
C ARG A 116 9.21 -3.17 -3.93
N GLU A 117 8.42 -4.00 -4.61
CA GLU A 117 7.15 -3.58 -5.21
C GLU A 117 6.19 -3.05 -4.14
N ARG A 118 6.01 -3.80 -3.05
CA ARG A 118 5.20 -3.33 -1.91
C ARG A 118 5.75 -2.04 -1.30
N ALA A 119 7.06 -1.88 -1.17
CA ALA A 119 7.65 -0.64 -0.68
C ALA A 119 7.39 0.54 -1.63
N GLY A 120 7.44 0.31 -2.95
CA GLY A 120 7.09 1.29 -3.98
C GLY A 120 5.61 1.67 -3.95
N GLU A 121 4.71 0.68 -3.88
CA GLU A 121 3.27 0.88 -3.73
C GLU A 121 2.96 1.66 -2.44
N MET A 122 3.62 1.32 -1.32
CA MET A 122 3.46 2.03 -0.05
C MET A 122 3.93 3.48 -0.13
N ALA A 123 5.05 3.75 -0.81
CA ALA A 123 5.55 5.10 -1.01
C ALA A 123 4.59 5.94 -1.86
N GLN A 124 3.97 5.33 -2.87
CA GLN A 124 2.95 5.96 -3.72
C GLN A 124 1.61 6.15 -3.00
N ALA A 125 1.25 5.25 -2.07
CA ALA A 125 0.02 5.32 -1.28
C ALA A 125 0.08 6.33 -0.12
N ARG A 126 1.24 6.98 0.10
CA ARG A 126 1.38 8.02 1.14
C ARG A 126 0.52 9.23 0.77
N ILE A 127 -0.35 9.63 1.69
CA ILE A 127 -1.21 10.80 1.53
C ILE A 127 -0.37 12.05 1.75
N THR A 128 -0.24 12.89 0.73
CA THR A 128 0.24 14.28 0.88
C THR A 128 -0.92 15.14 1.35
N TRP A 129 -0.85 15.68 2.57
CA TRP A 129 -1.97 16.41 3.17
C TRP A 129 -2.02 17.86 2.70
N ALA A 130 -2.96 18.15 1.82
CA ALA A 130 -3.19 19.48 1.26
C ALA A 130 -4.68 19.69 0.95
N ASP A 131 -5.07 20.95 0.70
CA ASP A 131 -6.39 21.23 0.13
C ASP A 131 -6.52 20.53 -1.23
N GLY A 132 -7.64 19.82 -1.44
CA GLY A 132 -7.86 18.98 -2.61
C GLY A 132 -7.21 17.60 -2.56
N ALA A 133 -6.52 17.23 -1.46
CA ALA A 133 -5.94 15.88 -1.33
C ALA A 133 -7.01 14.80 -1.44
N GLU A 134 -6.68 13.69 -2.12
CA GLU A 134 -7.58 12.57 -2.31
C GLU A 134 -7.01 11.28 -1.74
N PHE A 135 -7.82 10.56 -0.98
CA PHE A 135 -7.41 9.31 -0.33
C PHE A 135 -8.58 8.34 -0.22
N ASP A 136 -8.27 7.07 0.02
CA ASP A 136 -9.29 6.02 0.14
C ASP A 136 -9.97 6.09 1.50
N TYR A 137 -11.28 5.89 1.50
CA TYR A 137 -12.12 5.82 2.69
C TYR A 137 -13.22 4.78 2.45
N LEU A 138 -13.15 3.66 3.16
CA LEU A 138 -14.14 2.57 3.10
C LEU A 138 -14.38 1.96 1.71
N GLY A 139 -13.42 2.07 0.80
CA GLY A 139 -13.52 1.59 -0.58
C GLY A 139 -13.92 2.66 -1.59
N GLU A 140 -14.21 3.88 -1.14
CA GLU A 140 -14.49 5.04 -1.98
C GLU A 140 -13.35 6.05 -1.93
N ARG A 141 -13.29 6.93 -2.94
CA ARG A 141 -12.33 8.04 -2.98
C ARG A 141 -12.94 9.26 -2.30
N LEU A 142 -12.22 9.79 -1.32
CA LEU A 142 -12.60 10.97 -0.54
C LEU A 142 -11.68 12.13 -0.87
N ARG A 143 -12.26 13.29 -1.20
CA ARG A 143 -11.53 14.54 -1.40
C ARG A 143 -11.59 15.41 -0.14
N LEU A 144 -10.45 15.93 0.29
CA LEU A 144 -10.34 16.89 1.39
C LEU A 144 -10.49 18.31 0.85
N VAL A 145 -11.30 19.13 1.51
CA VAL A 145 -11.49 20.56 1.18
C VAL A 145 -11.35 21.40 2.44
N LEU A 146 -10.58 22.50 2.38
CA LEU A 146 -10.53 23.47 3.46
C LEU A 146 -11.71 24.44 3.39
N ASP A 147 -12.45 24.55 4.49
CA ASP A 147 -13.62 25.41 4.63
C ASP A 147 -13.46 26.33 5.85
N PRO A 148 -12.84 27.51 5.70
CA PRO A 148 -12.66 28.46 6.79
C PRO A 148 -13.99 28.95 7.39
N ALA A 149 -15.08 28.93 6.62
CA ALA A 149 -16.39 29.37 7.09
C ALA A 149 -17.00 28.39 8.11
N HIS A 150 -16.58 27.12 8.06
CA HIS A 150 -16.98 26.07 9.00
C HIS A 150 -16.38 26.22 10.41
N GLY A 151 -15.36 27.08 10.59
CA GLY A 151 -14.68 27.30 11.87
C GLY A 151 -15.55 27.85 13.00
N PHE A 152 -16.77 28.31 12.70
CA PHE A 152 -17.66 28.96 13.67
C PHE A 152 -18.75 28.05 14.28
N THR A 153 -18.94 26.82 13.79
CA THR A 153 -20.03 25.92 14.25
C THR A 153 -19.53 24.54 14.67
N GLN A 154 -18.89 24.47 15.84
CA GLN A 154 -18.70 23.32 16.76
C GLN A 154 -18.27 21.91 16.25
N VAL A 155 -18.18 21.64 14.96
CA VAL A 155 -17.65 20.40 14.40
C VAL A 155 -16.70 20.81 13.29
N GLY A 156 -15.40 20.89 13.61
CA GLY A 156 -14.35 21.33 12.67
C GLY A 156 -14.14 20.42 11.45
N ALA A 157 -15.07 19.50 11.16
CA ALA A 157 -15.08 18.66 9.97
C ALA A 157 -16.50 18.20 9.60
N VAL A 158 -16.86 18.28 8.31
CA VAL A 158 -18.13 17.77 7.76
C VAL A 158 -17.86 16.81 6.63
N PHE A 159 -18.59 15.69 6.63
CA PHE A 159 -18.52 14.68 5.59
C PHE A 159 -19.77 14.75 4.70
N GLU A 160 -19.54 14.87 3.41
CA GLU A 160 -20.56 14.90 2.35
C GLU A 160 -20.36 13.63 1.51
N ALA A 161 -21.34 12.73 1.55
CA ALA A 161 -21.31 11.54 0.72
C ALA A 161 -21.38 11.92 -0.78
N ALA A 162 -20.76 11.10 -1.63
CA ALA A 162 -20.86 11.25 -3.07
C ALA A 162 -22.34 11.33 -3.51
N SER A 163 -22.68 12.36 -4.29
CA SER A 163 -24.02 12.56 -4.83
C SER A 163 -23.97 12.56 -6.35
N GLY A 164 -24.35 11.43 -6.96
CA GLY A 164 -24.27 11.20 -8.41
C GLY A 164 -23.21 10.16 -8.79
N ALA A 165 -23.32 9.61 -10.00
CA ALA A 165 -22.49 8.47 -10.45
C ALA A 165 -20.98 8.79 -10.55
N ASP A 166 -20.62 10.06 -10.78
CA ASP A 166 -19.22 10.49 -10.99
C ASP A 166 -18.71 11.44 -9.88
N ALA A 167 -19.49 11.65 -8.80
CA ALA A 167 -19.11 12.55 -7.73
C ALA A 167 -18.20 11.85 -6.71
N LEU A 168 -17.19 12.57 -6.20
CA LEU A 168 -16.39 12.12 -5.07
C LEU A 168 -17.04 12.53 -3.75
N ALA A 169 -16.96 11.67 -2.74
CA ALA A 169 -17.27 12.08 -1.38
C ALA A 169 -16.31 13.19 -0.95
N THR A 170 -16.76 14.12 -0.11
CA THR A 170 -15.99 15.29 0.31
C THR A 170 -15.89 15.37 1.84
N LEU A 171 -14.68 15.57 2.36
CA LEU A 171 -14.40 15.93 3.74
C LEU A 171 -14.03 17.41 3.81
N ARG A 172 -14.92 18.23 4.35
CA ARG A 172 -14.64 19.64 4.63
C ARG A 172 -13.99 19.77 5.99
N LEU A 173 -12.86 20.46 6.09
CA LEU A 173 -12.18 20.76 7.36
C LEU A 173 -12.28 22.26 7.65
N GLY A 174 -12.67 22.60 8.88
CA GLY A 174 -12.80 23.96 9.40
C GLY A 174 -11.46 24.66 9.64
N LEU A 175 -10.59 24.69 8.64
CA LEU A 175 -9.23 25.24 8.69
C LEU A 175 -9.10 26.44 7.74
N ALA A 176 -8.18 27.34 8.05
CA ALA A 176 -7.83 28.44 7.16
C ALA A 176 -7.20 27.93 5.86
N ARG A 177 -7.39 28.64 4.74
CA ARG A 177 -6.84 28.24 3.42
C ARG A 177 -5.32 28.17 3.37
N ASN A 178 -4.64 28.86 4.28
CA ASN A 178 -3.18 28.85 4.42
C ASN A 178 -2.68 27.86 5.50
N ALA A 179 -3.54 26.95 5.98
CA ALA A 179 -3.12 25.90 6.90
C ALA A 179 -2.00 25.06 6.28
N ASN A 180 -0.99 24.75 7.09
CA ASN A 180 0.13 23.92 6.63
C ASN A 180 -0.24 22.42 6.63
N GLU A 181 0.59 21.61 5.97
CA GLU A 181 0.40 20.16 5.85
C GLU A 181 0.17 19.46 7.20
N ALA A 182 0.91 19.85 8.25
CA ALA A 182 0.77 19.24 9.58
C ALA A 182 -0.60 19.55 10.20
N GLN A 183 -1.10 20.79 10.10
CA GLN A 183 -2.42 21.16 10.59
C GLN A 183 -3.54 20.41 9.85
N ILE A 184 -3.42 20.28 8.53
CA ILE A 184 -4.38 19.55 7.69
C ILE A 184 -4.37 18.07 8.06
N ARG A 185 -3.18 17.46 8.16
CA ARG A 185 -2.99 16.07 8.58
C ARG A 185 -3.62 15.81 9.94
N ASP A 186 -3.32 16.62 10.94
CA ASP A 186 -3.76 16.37 12.31
C ASP A 186 -5.28 16.47 12.42
N ALA A 187 -5.91 17.44 11.74
CA ALA A 187 -7.37 17.56 11.67
C ALA A 187 -8.03 16.39 10.92
N ALA A 188 -7.47 16.00 9.77
CA ALA A 188 -7.97 14.87 8.99
C ALA A 188 -7.84 13.55 9.75
N GLN A 189 -6.70 13.29 10.39
CA GLN A 189 -6.47 12.10 11.19
C GLN A 189 -7.39 12.07 12.42
N ALA A 190 -7.59 13.20 13.11
CA ALA A 190 -8.52 13.26 14.23
C ALA A 190 -9.95 12.88 13.81
N TRP A 191 -10.39 13.37 12.64
CA TRP A 191 -11.68 12.98 12.07
C TRP A 191 -11.71 11.49 11.70
N LEU A 192 -10.70 10.98 10.98
CA LEU A 192 -10.60 9.57 10.57
C LEU A 192 -10.59 8.62 11.77
N MET A 193 -9.86 8.95 12.83
CA MET A 193 -9.82 8.16 14.06
C MET A 193 -11.19 8.16 14.77
N LYS A 194 -11.91 9.28 14.75
CA LYS A 194 -13.28 9.35 15.29
C LYS A 194 -14.22 8.43 14.50
N GLN A 195 -14.17 8.47 13.18
CA GLN A 195 -14.96 7.58 12.32
C GLN A 195 -14.59 6.12 12.52
N ALA A 196 -13.29 5.80 12.52
CA ALA A 196 -12.77 4.46 12.75
C ALA A 196 -13.27 3.90 14.08
N LYS A 197 -13.20 4.67 15.18
CA LYS A 197 -13.70 4.22 16.48
C LYS A 197 -15.19 3.90 16.45
N ALA A 198 -16.00 4.77 15.85
CA ALA A 198 -17.45 4.57 15.76
C ALA A 198 -17.79 3.34 14.91
N LEU A 199 -17.20 3.24 13.72
CA LEU A 199 -17.40 2.11 12.82
C LEU A 199 -16.95 0.79 13.47
N PHE A 200 -15.75 0.75 14.04
CA PHE A 200 -15.24 -0.50 14.62
C PHE A 200 -16.07 -0.96 15.81
N ALA A 201 -16.56 -0.04 16.63
CA ALA A 201 -17.52 -0.39 17.70
C ALA A 201 -18.78 -1.01 17.10
N GLN A 202 -19.37 -0.38 16.08
CA GLN A 202 -20.54 -0.92 15.38
C GLN A 202 -20.28 -2.32 14.78
N ARG A 203 -19.12 -2.54 14.16
CA ARG A 203 -18.77 -3.85 13.58
C ARG A 203 -18.51 -4.90 14.67
N LEU A 204 -17.85 -4.54 15.76
CA LEU A 204 -17.68 -5.43 16.92
C LEU A 204 -19.03 -5.83 17.52
N ASP A 205 -19.93 -4.87 17.72
CA ASP A 205 -21.27 -5.12 18.27
C ASP A 205 -22.13 -5.97 17.34
N HIS A 206 -21.90 -5.88 16.03
CA HIS A 206 -22.58 -6.71 15.03
C HIS A 206 -22.11 -8.17 15.04
N PHE A 207 -20.79 -8.40 15.11
CA PHE A 207 -20.21 -9.75 14.98
C PHE A 207 -20.02 -10.50 16.30
N ALA A 208 -19.86 -9.80 17.43
CA ALA A 208 -19.66 -10.45 18.72
C ALA A 208 -20.81 -11.40 19.11
N PRO A 209 -22.10 -11.03 18.93
CA PRO A 209 -23.22 -11.94 19.20
C PRO A 209 -23.23 -13.17 18.29
N GLN A 210 -22.86 -13.00 17.01
CA GLN A 210 -22.83 -14.11 16.03
C GLN A 210 -21.76 -15.15 16.40
N LEU A 211 -20.63 -14.69 16.95
CA LEU A 211 -19.57 -15.54 17.46
C LEU A 211 -19.81 -16.04 18.89
N GLY A 212 -20.89 -15.59 19.56
CA GLY A 212 -21.19 -15.96 20.94
C GLY A 212 -20.17 -15.45 21.97
N VAL A 213 -19.50 -14.32 21.69
CA VAL A 213 -18.49 -13.73 22.57
C VAL A 213 -18.92 -12.35 23.09
N ARG A 214 -18.23 -11.86 24.12
CA ARG A 214 -18.33 -10.48 24.59
C ARG A 214 -16.92 -9.90 24.70
N TYR A 215 -16.71 -8.73 24.13
CA TYR A 215 -15.47 -7.98 24.31
C TYR A 215 -15.66 -6.92 25.41
N SER A 216 -14.58 -6.56 26.09
CA SER A 216 -14.62 -5.63 27.23
C SER A 216 -14.29 -4.19 26.83
N LYS A 217 -13.39 -4.01 25.86
CA LYS A 217 -12.94 -2.68 25.45
C LYS A 217 -12.43 -2.66 24.01
N LEU A 218 -12.78 -1.63 23.27
CA LEU A 218 -12.14 -1.26 22.00
C LEU A 218 -11.03 -0.22 22.24
N ARG A 219 -9.85 -0.43 21.64
CA ARG A 219 -8.78 0.55 21.52
C ARG A 219 -8.36 0.73 20.07
N LEU A 220 -8.09 1.98 19.67
CA LEU A 220 -7.43 2.24 18.40
C LEU A 220 -5.91 2.07 18.53
N SER A 221 -5.26 1.74 17.42
CA SER A 221 -3.81 1.60 17.29
C SER A 221 -3.32 2.23 15.98
N SER A 222 -2.03 2.52 15.92
CA SER A 222 -1.27 2.90 14.73
C SER A 222 -0.09 1.95 14.50
N ALA A 223 -0.19 0.69 14.94
CA ALA A 223 0.89 -0.28 14.86
C ALA A 223 1.28 -0.59 13.40
N GLY A 224 2.57 -0.45 13.07
CA GLY A 224 3.07 -0.59 11.69
C GLY A 224 3.11 -2.02 11.13
N THR A 225 2.89 -3.04 11.96
CA THR A 225 3.09 -4.45 11.57
C THR A 225 1.84 -5.31 11.62
N ARG A 226 0.71 -4.77 12.08
CA ARG A 226 -0.50 -5.56 12.34
C ARG A 226 -1.77 -4.71 12.32
N TRP A 227 -2.85 -5.36 11.89
CA TRP A 227 -4.18 -4.75 11.77
C TRP A 227 -4.99 -4.80 13.07
N GLY A 228 -4.76 -5.77 13.95
CA GLY A 228 -5.43 -5.87 15.24
C GLY A 228 -4.78 -6.82 16.25
N SER A 229 -5.28 -6.83 17.49
CA SER A 229 -5.12 -7.91 18.49
C SER A 229 -6.39 -8.04 19.32
N ALA A 230 -6.62 -9.22 19.84
CA ALA A 230 -7.33 -9.45 21.09
C ALA A 230 -6.39 -9.75 22.26
N SER A 231 -6.93 -9.69 23.47
CA SER A 231 -6.29 -10.12 24.71
C SER A 231 -7.28 -10.94 25.52
N ALA A 232 -6.78 -11.82 26.40
CA ALA A 232 -7.60 -12.71 27.23
C ALA A 232 -8.60 -11.97 28.15
N ASP A 233 -8.34 -10.70 28.45
CA ASP A 233 -9.23 -9.82 29.22
C ASP A 233 -10.41 -9.25 28.39
N GLY A 234 -10.54 -9.64 27.12
CA GLY A 234 -11.55 -9.14 26.20
C GLY A 234 -11.21 -7.79 25.56
N THR A 235 -10.00 -7.25 25.75
CA THR A 235 -9.58 -6.02 25.08
C THR A 235 -9.29 -6.30 23.60
N ILE A 236 -10.03 -5.64 22.71
CA ILE A 236 -9.79 -5.63 21.27
C ILE A 236 -9.09 -4.33 20.88
N ARG A 237 -8.01 -4.44 20.12
CA ARG A 237 -7.27 -3.30 19.58
C ARG A 237 -7.23 -3.41 18.07
N LEU A 238 -7.66 -2.37 17.36
CA LEU A 238 -7.72 -2.32 15.90
C LEU A 238 -6.94 -1.12 15.38
N ASN A 239 -6.23 -1.29 14.26
CA ASN A 239 -5.51 -0.20 13.62
C ASN A 239 -6.51 0.75 12.94
N TRP A 240 -6.46 2.04 13.28
CA TRP A 240 -7.41 3.01 12.74
C TRP A 240 -7.31 3.15 11.21
N ARG A 241 -6.15 2.84 10.64
CA ARG A 241 -5.90 2.87 9.19
C ARG A 241 -6.73 1.85 8.40
N LEU A 242 -7.39 0.89 9.07
CA LEU A 242 -8.40 0.04 8.43
C LEU A 242 -9.52 0.86 7.78
N ILE A 243 -9.76 2.10 8.21
CA ILE A 243 -10.75 3.00 7.61
C ILE A 243 -10.44 3.33 6.14
N HIS A 244 -9.18 3.19 5.70
CA HIS A 244 -8.78 3.38 4.29
C HIS A 244 -9.10 2.17 3.42
N LEU A 245 -9.46 1.03 4.02
CA LEU A 245 -9.78 -0.20 3.30
C LEU A 245 -11.29 -0.35 3.11
N LYS A 246 -11.68 -1.17 2.13
CA LYS A 246 -13.07 -1.58 1.95
C LYS A 246 -13.65 -2.16 3.24
N LEU A 247 -14.93 -1.88 3.51
CA LEU A 247 -15.62 -2.37 4.70
C LEU A 247 -15.49 -3.89 4.90
N GLU A 248 -15.51 -4.66 3.82
CA GLU A 248 -15.36 -6.11 3.84
C GLU A 248 -14.04 -6.61 4.47
N MET A 249 -12.98 -5.81 4.34
CA MET A 249 -11.66 -6.07 4.94
C MET A 249 -11.65 -5.69 6.41
N VAL A 250 -12.31 -4.59 6.77
CA VAL A 250 -12.53 -4.18 8.18
C VAL A 250 -13.25 -5.30 8.92
N ASP A 251 -14.32 -5.82 8.33
CA ASP A 251 -15.13 -6.91 8.89
C ASP A 251 -14.30 -8.16 9.13
N TYR A 252 -13.47 -8.54 8.15
CA TYR A 252 -12.60 -9.69 8.30
C TYR A 252 -11.65 -9.54 9.49
N VAL A 253 -11.04 -8.37 9.68
CA VAL A 253 -10.16 -8.13 10.84
C VAL A 253 -10.96 -8.15 12.14
N VAL A 254 -12.15 -7.55 12.17
CA VAL A 254 -13.03 -7.58 13.36
C VAL A 254 -13.40 -9.00 13.75
N VAL A 255 -13.84 -9.83 12.80
CA VAL A 255 -14.18 -11.25 13.04
C VAL A 255 -12.94 -12.03 13.50
N HIS A 256 -11.78 -11.78 12.89
CA HIS A 256 -10.51 -12.39 13.29
C HIS A 256 -10.17 -12.09 14.75
N GLU A 257 -10.22 -10.82 15.15
CA GLU A 257 -9.90 -10.43 16.52
C GLU A 257 -10.93 -10.93 17.53
N LEU A 258 -12.23 -10.92 17.21
CA LEU A 258 -13.26 -11.48 18.09
C LEU A 258 -13.11 -13.00 18.26
N SER A 259 -12.73 -13.71 17.20
CA SER A 259 -12.52 -15.17 17.26
C SER A 259 -11.39 -15.54 18.21
N HIS A 260 -10.43 -14.64 18.43
CA HIS A 260 -9.37 -14.88 19.42
C HIS A 260 -9.90 -15.04 20.84
N LEU A 261 -11.08 -14.47 21.16
CA LEU A 261 -11.71 -14.64 22.48
C LEU A 261 -12.15 -16.08 22.77
N HIS A 262 -12.28 -16.93 21.75
CA HIS A 262 -12.42 -18.38 21.91
C HIS A 262 -11.06 -19.07 21.95
N HIS A 263 -10.18 -18.73 21.00
CA HIS A 263 -8.89 -19.39 20.81
C HIS A 263 -7.79 -18.35 20.60
N MET A 264 -6.88 -18.21 21.58
CA MET A 264 -5.79 -17.20 21.54
C MET A 264 -4.64 -17.58 20.58
N ASP A 265 -4.77 -18.68 19.85
CA ASP A 265 -3.86 -19.13 18.80
C ASP A 265 -4.58 -19.16 17.44
N HIS A 266 -3.87 -19.58 16.38
CA HIS A 266 -4.42 -19.76 15.04
C HIS A 266 -4.58 -21.26 14.70
N SER A 267 -5.00 -22.06 15.69
CA SER A 267 -5.29 -23.50 15.52
C SER A 267 -6.42 -23.77 14.51
N PRO A 268 -6.61 -25.01 14.06
CA PRO A 268 -7.77 -25.35 13.23
C PRO A 268 -9.10 -24.91 13.84
N GLN A 269 -9.25 -25.06 15.17
CA GLN A 269 -10.46 -24.65 15.89
C GLN A 269 -10.70 -23.13 15.80
N PHE A 270 -9.64 -22.32 15.86
CA PHE A 270 -9.74 -20.88 15.61
C PHE A 270 -10.33 -20.60 14.22
N TRP A 271 -9.84 -21.29 13.19
CA TRP A 271 -10.32 -21.08 11.81
C TRP A 271 -11.75 -21.58 11.61
N ASP A 272 -12.15 -22.65 12.28
CA ASP A 272 -13.55 -23.11 12.28
C ASP A 272 -14.49 -22.04 12.86
N VAL A 273 -14.09 -21.37 13.95
CA VAL A 273 -14.83 -20.25 14.53
C VAL A 273 -14.94 -19.08 13.54
N VAL A 274 -13.84 -18.68 12.89
CA VAL A 274 -13.88 -17.61 11.88
C VAL A 274 -14.81 -17.99 10.73
N ALA A 275 -14.69 -19.21 10.20
CA ALA A 275 -15.46 -19.70 9.06
C ALA A 275 -16.96 -19.84 9.37
N SER A 276 -17.34 -20.05 10.63
CA SER A 276 -18.75 -20.15 11.05
C SER A 276 -19.57 -18.88 10.79
N VAL A 277 -18.91 -17.71 10.81
CA VAL A 277 -19.53 -16.40 10.56
C VAL A 277 -19.06 -15.79 9.24
N MET A 278 -17.86 -16.14 8.77
CA MET A 278 -17.26 -15.60 7.55
C MET A 278 -16.66 -16.71 6.66
N PRO A 279 -17.48 -17.45 5.90
CA PRO A 279 -17.01 -18.56 5.06
C PRO A 279 -16.01 -18.13 3.96
N ASP A 280 -16.08 -16.87 3.52
CA ASP A 280 -15.20 -16.29 2.51
C ASP A 280 -13.92 -15.67 3.10
N HIS A 281 -13.58 -15.96 4.38
CA HIS A 281 -12.44 -15.36 5.08
C HIS A 281 -11.11 -15.46 4.32
N ALA A 282 -10.92 -16.52 3.52
CA ALA A 282 -9.66 -16.78 2.83
C ALA A 282 -9.44 -15.78 1.70
N GLN A 283 -10.53 -15.41 1.02
CA GLN A 283 -10.54 -14.42 -0.04
C GLN A 283 -10.29 -13.02 0.55
N ARG A 284 -10.99 -12.67 1.63
CA ARG A 284 -10.80 -11.39 2.34
C ARG A 284 -9.40 -11.24 2.92
N ARG A 285 -8.85 -12.30 3.49
CA ARG A 285 -7.46 -12.33 3.98
C ARG A 285 -6.44 -12.12 2.85
N LYS A 286 -6.69 -12.72 1.68
CA LYS A 286 -5.85 -12.49 0.50
C LYS A 286 -5.95 -11.03 0.05
N ALA A 287 -7.16 -10.49 -0.04
CA ALA A 287 -7.39 -9.10 -0.42
C ALA A 287 -6.72 -8.11 0.56
N LEU A 288 -6.81 -8.34 1.87
CA LEU A 288 -6.14 -7.54 2.90
C LEU A 288 -4.61 -7.56 2.78
N ARG A 289 -4.02 -8.69 2.38
CA ARG A 289 -2.55 -8.81 2.17
C ARG A 289 -2.06 -8.06 0.94
N SER A 290 -2.92 -7.92 -0.06
CA SER A 290 -2.64 -7.21 -1.30
C SER A 290 -2.97 -5.72 -1.22
N ALA A 291 -3.60 -5.25 -0.14
CA ALA A 291 -3.98 -3.86 -0.01
C ALA A 291 -2.76 -2.99 0.33
N ALA A 292 -2.52 -1.96 -0.49
CA ALA A 292 -1.47 -0.97 -0.27
C ALA A 292 -1.99 0.15 0.65
N VAL A 293 -1.99 -0.09 1.96
CA VAL A 293 -2.23 0.98 2.96
C VAL A 293 -0.97 1.19 3.79
N PRO A 294 -0.46 2.43 3.89
CA PRO A 294 0.73 2.72 4.68
C PRO A 294 0.42 2.51 6.16
N LEU A 295 0.80 1.34 6.68
CA LEU A 295 0.72 1.01 8.12
C LEU A 295 1.74 1.81 8.95
N GLY A 296 2.81 2.30 8.31
CA GLY A 296 3.84 3.13 8.92
C GLY A 296 3.89 4.50 8.29
N GLU A 297 3.61 5.51 9.12
CA GLU A 297 4.25 6.84 9.26
C GLU A 297 3.81 7.40 10.61
#